data_AF-A0AA51IUL9-F1
#
_entry.id   AF-A0AA51IUL9-F1
#
_cell.length_a   1.000
_cell.length_b   1.000
_cell.length_c   1.000
_cell.angle_alpha   90.00
_cell.angle_beta   90.00
_cell.angle_gamma   90.00
#
_symmetry.space_group_name_H-M   'P 1'
#
loop_
_entity.id
_entity.type
_entity.pdbx_description
1 polymer ?
#
loop_
_entity_poly.entity_id
_entity_poly.type
_entity_poly.pdbx_seq_one_letter_code
_entity_poly.pdbx_strand_id
1 'polypeptide(L)'
;DNQEGVIVPDKETMWKCVCTLSGYHTRCIYDITWCHESGLIATACGDDIIRVFKEADDSDPNAPSFDLICSKLNSHSQDVNCVQWNPTGNHELMSCSDDGEIKIW
;
A
#
# COMPACT_ATOMS: atom_id res chain seq x y z
N ASP A 1 -11.27 26.65 -14.05
CA ASP A 1 -11.34 26.48 -12.58
C ASP A 1 -10.48 25.33 -12.13
N ASN A 2 -9.47 25.65 -11.33
CA ASN A 2 -8.63 24.68 -10.64
C ASN A 2 -9.20 24.54 -9.22
N GLN A 3 -10.24 23.72 -9.09
CA GLN A 3 -10.93 23.54 -7.80
C GLN A 3 -9.98 23.01 -6.71
N GLU A 4 -8.89 22.36 -7.11
CA GLU A 4 -7.90 21.72 -6.23
C GLU A 4 -6.74 22.62 -5.77
N GLY A 5 -6.68 23.85 -6.28
CA GLY A 5 -5.66 24.84 -5.92
C GLY A 5 -4.23 24.53 -6.40
N VAL A 6 -4.03 23.48 -7.21
CA VAL A 6 -2.72 23.12 -7.77
C VAL A 6 -2.45 23.95 -9.02
N ILE A 7 -1.48 24.85 -8.99
CA ILE A 7 -1.10 25.60 -10.20
C ILE A 7 -0.65 24.61 -11.25
N VAL A 8 -1.34 24.57 -12.39
CA VAL A 8 -0.99 23.76 -13.55
C VAL A 8 -0.47 24.70 -14.64
N PRO A 9 0.85 24.88 -14.77
CA PRO A 9 1.42 25.47 -15.97
C PRO A 9 1.02 24.61 -17.18
N ASP A 10 0.67 25.25 -18.30
CA ASP A 10 0.56 24.59 -19.61
C ASP A 10 -0.53 23.51 -19.81
N LYS A 11 -1.50 23.40 -18.89
CA LYS A 11 -2.63 22.42 -18.93
C LYS A 11 -2.21 20.95 -18.83
N GLU A 12 -1.03 20.65 -18.30
CA GLU A 12 -0.57 19.27 -18.10
C GLU A 12 -1.16 18.63 -16.83
N THR A 13 -1.27 17.31 -16.77
CA THR A 13 -1.68 16.61 -15.53
C THR A 13 -0.59 16.70 -14.46
N MET A 14 -0.95 17.10 -13.24
CA MET A 14 -0.03 17.23 -12.11
C MET A 14 -0.39 16.26 -10.99
N TRP A 15 0.61 15.65 -10.34
CA TRP A 15 0.42 14.82 -9.16
C TRP A 15 0.43 15.67 -7.88
N LYS A 16 -0.51 15.40 -6.98
CA LYS A 16 -0.58 15.97 -5.63
C LYS A 16 -0.62 14.84 -4.62
N CYS A 17 0.13 14.98 -3.52
CA CYS A 17 -0.04 14.10 -2.37
C CYS A 17 -1.35 14.47 -1.65
N VAL A 18 -2.34 13.59 -1.70
CA VAL A 18 -3.68 13.80 -1.09
C VAL A 18 -3.87 13.05 0.23
N CYS A 19 -2.99 12.10 0.54
CA CYS A 19 -3.02 11.31 1.77
C CYS A 19 -1.60 10.89 2.17
N THR A 20 -1.34 10.82 3.48
CA THR A 20 -0.11 10.29 4.06
C THR A 20 -0.45 9.37 5.21
N LEU A 21 -0.17 8.08 5.06
CA LEU A 21 -0.35 7.09 6.12
C LEU A 21 0.90 7.07 7.00
N SER A 22 0.78 7.62 8.21
CA SER A 22 1.91 7.78 9.15
C SER A 22 1.70 6.97 10.43
N GLY A 23 2.81 6.55 11.05
CA GLY A 23 2.79 5.82 12.33
C GLY A 23 2.50 4.31 12.24
N TYR A 24 2.31 3.76 11.04
CA TYR A 24 1.98 2.34 10.86
C TYR A 24 3.21 1.42 10.77
N HIS A 25 4.34 1.92 10.27
CA HIS A 25 5.56 1.15 10.02
C HIS A 25 6.68 1.63 10.92
N THR A 26 7.44 0.70 11.49
CA THR A 26 8.52 1.03 12.44
C THR A 26 9.90 1.07 11.80
N ARG A 27 10.01 0.59 10.55
CA ARG A 27 11.22 0.60 9.73
C ARG A 27 10.86 0.95 8.27
N CYS A 28 11.84 0.87 7.38
CA CYS A 28 11.67 1.18 5.96
C CYS A 28 10.57 0.30 5.33
N ILE A 29 9.74 0.91 4.49
CA ILE A 29 8.84 0.20 3.58
C ILE A 29 9.64 -0.03 2.29
N TYR A 30 9.87 -1.28 1.93
CA TYR A 30 10.66 -1.62 0.75
C TYR A 30 9.81 -1.77 -0.51
N ASP A 31 8.55 -2.18 -0.36
CA ASP A 31 7.64 -2.38 -1.46
C ASP A 31 6.17 -2.15 -1.07
N ILE A 32 5.34 -1.84 -2.07
CA ILE A 32 3.91 -1.63 -1.95
C ILE A 32 3.20 -2.10 -3.21
N THR A 33 2.07 -2.78 -3.06
CA THR A 33 1.27 -3.26 -4.19
C THR A 33 -0.21 -2.93 -3.98
N TRP A 34 -0.87 -2.49 -5.05
CA TRP A 34 -2.29 -2.13 -5.05
C TRP A 34 -3.08 -3.16 -5.86
N CYS A 35 -4.03 -3.85 -5.24
CA CYS A 35 -4.88 -4.81 -5.91
C CYS A 35 -5.88 -4.08 -6.81
N HIS A 36 -5.82 -4.33 -8.12
CA HIS A 36 -6.70 -3.71 -9.10
C HIS A 36 -8.18 -4.07 -8.93
N GLU A 37 -8.49 -5.23 -8.35
CA GLU A 37 -9.88 -5.67 -8.18
C GLU A 37 -10.49 -5.16 -6.88
N SER A 38 -9.78 -5.31 -5.75
CA SER A 38 -10.32 -5.00 -4.42
C SER A 38 -9.98 -3.60 -3.92
N GLY A 39 -9.04 -2.90 -4.56
CA GLY A 39 -8.52 -1.63 -4.08
C GLY A 39 -7.66 -1.76 -2.81
N LEU A 40 -7.33 -2.98 -2.37
CA LEU A 40 -6.48 -3.20 -1.21
C LEU A 40 -5.02 -2.85 -1.50
N ILE A 41 -4.37 -2.21 -0.54
CA ILE A 41 -2.95 -1.86 -0.61
C ILE A 41 -2.19 -2.74 0.37
N ALA A 42 -1.24 -3.54 -0.10
CA ALA A 42 -0.32 -4.31 0.74
C ALA A 42 1.06 -3.65 0.78
N THR A 43 1.74 -3.72 1.92
CA THR A 43 3.09 -3.16 2.10
C THR A 43 4.06 -4.21 2.66
N ALA A 44 5.29 -4.20 2.15
CA ALA A 44 6.43 -4.97 2.65
C ALA A 44 7.36 -4.04 3.45
N CYS A 45 7.72 -4.44 4.67
CA CYS A 45 8.49 -3.60 5.58
C CYS A 45 9.64 -4.36 6.22
N GLY A 46 10.72 -3.64 6.52
CA GLY A 46 11.87 -4.16 7.24
C GLY A 46 11.63 -4.46 8.73
N ASP A 47 10.40 -4.28 9.22
CA ASP A 47 9.98 -4.72 10.55
C ASP A 47 9.32 -6.11 10.55
N ASP A 48 9.55 -6.89 9.49
CA ASP A 48 9.11 -8.27 9.28
C ASP A 48 7.58 -8.45 9.14
N ILE A 49 6.85 -7.34 8.99
CA ILE A 49 5.39 -7.29 9.01
C ILE A 49 4.84 -6.85 7.65
N ILE A 50 3.93 -7.65 7.11
CA ILE A 50 3.05 -7.26 6.00
C ILE A 50 1.81 -6.56 6.56
N ARG A 51 1.43 -5.43 5.97
CA ARG A 51 0.21 -4.69 6.34
C ARG A 51 -0.67 -4.51 5.12
N VAL A 52 -1.99 -4.61 5.32
CA VAL A 52 -3.01 -4.37 4.29
C VAL A 52 -3.91 -3.22 4.72
N PHE A 53 -4.06 -2.25 3.81
CA PHE A 53 -4.90 -1.07 3.97
C PHE A 53 -6.08 -1.11 3.00
N LYS A 54 -7.22 -0.55 3.42
CA LYS A 54 -8.40 -0.35 2.59
C LYS A 54 -8.79 1.12 2.66
N GLU A 55 -9.11 1.72 1.52
CA GLU A 55 -9.74 3.05 1.47
C GLU A 55 -11.13 3.00 2.11
N ALA A 56 -11.48 4.02 2.91
CA ALA A 56 -12.80 4.11 3.53
C ALA A 56 -13.86 4.33 2.44
N ASP A 57 -15.01 3.65 2.59
CA ASP A 57 -16.07 3.66 1.57
C ASP A 57 -16.71 5.06 1.39
N ASP A 58 -16.58 5.95 2.38
CA ASP A 58 -17.09 7.32 2.40
C ASP A 58 -16.00 8.41 2.27
N SER A 59 -14.81 8.03 1.81
CA SER A 59 -13.67 8.94 1.69
C SER A 59 -13.86 10.04 0.63
N ASP A 60 -13.27 11.21 0.90
CA ASP A 60 -13.18 12.31 -0.07
C ASP A 60 -12.11 11.98 -1.12
N PRO A 61 -12.42 11.95 -2.43
CA PRO A 61 -11.43 11.68 -3.48
C PRO A 61 -10.21 12.62 -3.47
N ASN A 62 -10.36 13.84 -2.92
CA ASN A 62 -9.31 14.84 -2.82
C ASN A 62 -8.59 14.82 -1.46
N ALA A 63 -9.10 14.06 -0.50
CA ALA A 63 -8.52 13.86 0.83
C ALA A 63 -8.86 12.44 1.35
N PRO A 64 -8.40 11.37 0.67
CA PRO A 64 -8.85 10.02 0.97
C PRO A 64 -8.32 9.57 2.32
N SER A 65 -9.08 8.69 2.97
CA SER A 65 -8.70 8.06 4.23
C SER A 65 -8.59 6.56 4.04
N PHE A 66 -7.59 5.96 4.68
CA PHE A 66 -7.34 4.52 4.59
C PHE A 66 -7.25 3.93 5.99
N ASP A 67 -7.90 2.80 6.17
CA ASP A 67 -7.87 2.01 7.38
C ASP A 67 -6.87 0.87 7.24
N LEU A 68 -6.08 0.63 8.30
CA LEU A 68 -5.32 -0.60 8.45
C LEU A 68 -6.29 -1.75 8.79
N ILE A 69 -6.52 -2.66 7.84
CA ILE A 69 -7.46 -3.77 8.02
C ILE A 69 -6.78 -5.08 8.41
N CYS A 70 -5.47 -5.22 8.15
CA CYS A 70 -4.70 -6.40 8.52
C CYS A 70 -3.24 -6.05 8.79
N SER A 71 -2.67 -6.66 9.83
CA SER A 71 -1.24 -6.66 10.10
C SER A 71 -0.80 -8.08 10.42
N LYS A 72 0.05 -8.64 9.57
CA LYS A 72 0.60 -9.97 9.78
C LYS A 72 1.95 -9.87 10.48
N LEU A 73 1.90 -9.96 11.80
CA LEU A 73 3.09 -10.05 12.64
C LEU A 73 3.90 -11.31 12.33
N ASN A 74 5.23 -11.18 12.31
CA ASN A 74 6.16 -12.25 11.95
C ASN A 74 5.75 -12.92 10.62
N SER A 75 5.43 -12.10 9.61
CA SER A 75 5.10 -12.62 8.27
C SER A 75 6.30 -13.37 7.69
N HIS A 76 7.49 -12.82 7.94
CA HIS A 76 8.79 -13.43 7.71
C HIS A 76 9.63 -13.31 8.98
N SER A 77 10.80 -13.94 8.99
CA SER A 77 11.76 -13.90 10.10
C SER A 77 12.87 -12.85 9.93
N GLN A 78 12.85 -12.15 8.80
CA GLN A 78 13.70 -11.01 8.44
C GLN A 78 12.89 -10.04 7.56
N ASP A 79 13.53 -8.95 7.15
CA ASP A 79 12.96 -7.88 6.33
C ASP A 79 12.12 -8.44 5.16
N VAL A 80 10.89 -7.95 4.99
CA VAL A 80 10.05 -8.29 3.84
C VAL A 80 10.43 -7.38 2.69
N ASN A 81 10.83 -7.96 1.57
CA ASN A 81 11.43 -7.23 0.44
C ASN A 81 10.42 -6.88 -0.65
N CYS A 82 9.41 -7.72 -0.86
CA CYS A 82 8.43 -7.55 -1.93
C CYS A 82 7.07 -8.12 -1.52
N VAL A 83 6.01 -7.49 -2.02
CA VAL A 83 4.63 -7.99 -1.94
C VAL A 83 3.94 -7.84 -3.29
N GLN A 84 3.17 -8.84 -3.73
CA GLN A 84 2.45 -8.76 -5.00
C GLN A 84 1.09 -9.47 -4.92
N TRP A 85 0.03 -8.73 -5.25
CA TRP A 85 -1.30 -9.32 -5.38
C TRP A 85 -1.38 -10.22 -6.63
N ASN A 86 -2.11 -11.32 -6.51
CA ASN A 86 -2.45 -12.16 -7.65
C ASN A 86 -3.26 -11.32 -8.68
N PRO A 87 -2.77 -11.18 -9.93
CA PRO A 87 -3.44 -10.37 -10.94
C PRO A 87 -4.73 -10.99 -11.48
N THR A 88 -4.99 -12.27 -11.22
CA THR A 88 -6.19 -12.98 -11.74
C THR A 88 -7.40 -12.88 -10.83
N GLY A 89 -7.27 -12.20 -9.68
CA GLY A 89 -8.42 -11.86 -8.84
C GLY A 89 -8.76 -12.81 -7.70
N ASN A 90 -7.91 -13.79 -7.41
CA ASN A 90 -8.17 -14.73 -6.31
C ASN A 90 -7.90 -14.14 -4.90
N HIS A 91 -7.65 -12.82 -4.79
CA HIS A 91 -7.28 -12.12 -3.56
C HIS A 91 -6.07 -12.72 -2.81
N GLU A 92 -5.27 -13.54 -3.47
CA GLU A 92 -4.04 -14.11 -2.91
C GLU A 92 -2.91 -13.07 -2.97
N LEU A 93 -2.08 -13.05 -1.93
CA LEU A 93 -0.88 -12.21 -1.88
C LEU A 93 0.37 -13.08 -1.88
N MET A 94 1.39 -12.68 -2.62
CA MET A 94 2.74 -13.26 -2.52
C MET A 94 3.67 -12.29 -1.80
N SER A 95 4.60 -12.81 -1.01
CA SER A 95 5.71 -12.03 -0.44
C SER A 95 7.03 -12.79 -0.48
N CYS A 96 8.15 -12.04 -0.48
CA CYS A 96 9.49 -12.60 -0.29
C CYS A 96 10.31 -11.76 0.71
N SER A 97 11.35 -12.38 1.29
CA SER A 97 12.13 -11.79 2.38
C SER A 97 13.60 -12.20 2.34
N ASP A 98 14.43 -11.46 3.08
CA ASP A 98 15.83 -11.80 3.37
C ASP A 98 15.99 -13.13 4.13
N ASP A 99 14.91 -13.69 4.69
CA ASP A 99 14.92 -15.04 5.26
C ASP A 99 15.01 -16.17 4.23
N GLY A 100 14.97 -15.84 2.94
CA GLY A 100 15.09 -16.78 1.84
C GLY A 100 13.79 -17.51 1.52
N GLU A 101 12.68 -17.14 2.16
CA GLU A 101 11.36 -17.74 1.89
C GLU A 101 10.52 -16.86 0.95
N ILE A 102 9.66 -17.55 0.18
CA ILE A 102 8.53 -16.95 -0.52
C ILE A 102 7.27 -17.53 0.11
N LYS A 103 6.29 -16.68 0.42
CA LYS A 103 5.02 -17.08 1.03
C LYS A 103 3.85 -16.63 0.18
N ILE A 104 2.79 -17.43 0.20
CA ILE A 104 1.49 -17.12 -0.39
C ILE A 104 0.49 -17.04 0.76
N TRP A 105 -0.36 -16.02 0.74
CA TRP A 105 -1.34 -15.68 1.78
C TRP A 105 -2.75 -15.69 1.20
#